data_AF-A0A529WZC4-F1
#
_entry.id   AF-A0A529WZC4-F1
#
_cell.length_a   1.000
_cell.length_b   1.000
_cell.length_c   1.000
_cell.angle_alpha   90.00
_cell.angle_beta   90.00
_cell.angle_gamma   90.00
#
_symmetry.space_group_name_H-M   'P 1'
#
loop_
_entity.id
_entity.type
_entity.pdbx_description
1 polymer ?
#
loop_
_entity_poly.entity_id
_entity_poly.type
_entity_poly.pdbx_seq_one_letter_code
_entity_poly.pdbx_strand_id
1 'polypeptide(L)' 'MTYWSIDANGNEAGSETVTTLIKDLGNSVYLVTWQEASGEAVVHIEDFGAGQIYTHIVWWDTDKKSAQLMTDHGPFTQI' A
#
# COMPACT_ATOMS: atom_id res chain seq x y z
N MET A 1 -7.27 7.67 4.67
CA MET A 1 -7.09 6.32 5.24
C MET A 1 -6.06 6.42 6.34
N THR A 2 -6.22 5.69 7.44
CA THR A 2 -5.17 5.53 8.45
C THR A 2 -4.70 4.08 8.39
N TYR A 3 -3.39 3.87 8.30
CA TYR A 3 -2.79 2.54 8.31
C TYR A 3 -1.80 2.43 9.48
N TRP A 4 -1.56 1.19 9.91
CA TRP A 4 -0.63 0.87 10.98
C TRP A 4 0.46 -0.04 10.44
N SER A 5 1.71 0.35 10.66
CA SER A 5 2.87 -0.49 10.40
C SER A 5 3.04 -1.47 11.55
N ILE A 6 3.33 -2.72 11.22
CA ILE A 6 3.57 -3.78 12.20
C ILE A 6 5.04 -4.20 12.12
N ASP A 7 5.72 -4.32 13.26
CA ASP A 7 7.10 -4.81 13.31
C ASP A 7 7.19 -6.33 13.06
N ALA A 8 8.41 -6.85 12.93
CA ALA A 8 8.62 -8.29 12.72
C ALA A 8 8.10 -9.19 13.85
N ASN A 9 7.79 -8.63 15.02
CA ASN A 9 7.27 -9.34 16.18
C ASN A 9 5.73 -9.23 16.29
N GLY A 10 5.06 -8.54 15.36
CA GLY A 10 3.62 -8.36 15.37
C GLY A 10 3.13 -7.17 16.19
N ASN A 11 4.01 -6.29 16.69
CA ASN A 11 3.62 -5.10 17.45
C ASN A 11 3.42 -3.90 16.52
N GLU A 12 2.57 -2.96 16.94
CA GLU A 12 2.45 -1.67 16.27
C GLU A 12 3.80 -0.93 16.29
N ALA A 13 4.32 -0.65 15.10
CA ALA A 13 5.56 0.09 14.88
C ALA A 13 5.29 1.59 14.61
N GLY A 14 4.09 1.91 14.13
CA GLY A 14 3.67 3.28 13.85
C GLY A 14 2.35 3.33 13.10
N SER A 15 1.85 4.54 12.88
CA SER A 15 0.68 4.78 12.03
C SER A 15 0.82 6.06 11.24
N GLU A 16 0.18 6.10 10.09
CA GLU A 16 0.11 7.28 9.23
C GLU A 16 -1.32 7.49 8.74
N THR A 17 -1.73 8.76 8.66
CA THR A 17 -2.98 9.14 8.00
C THR A 17 -2.67 9.80 6.67
N VAL A 18 -3.13 9.17 5.58
CA VAL A 18 -2.89 9.58 4.21
C VAL A 18 -4.19 9.95 3.49
N THR A 19 -4.08 10.84 2.50
CA THR A 19 -5.17 11.09 1.55
C THR A 19 -5.05 10.08 0.42
N THR A 20 -6.13 9.35 0.16
CA THR A 20 -6.18 8.34 -0.90
C THR A 20 -6.98 8.83 -2.09
N LEU A 21 -6.59 8.38 -3.28
CA LEU A 21 -7.43 8.35 -4.46
C LEU A 21 -7.90 6.91 -4.69
N ILE A 22 -9.20 6.74 -4.86
CA ILE A 22 -9.84 5.43 -5.04
C ILE A 22 -10.57 5.41 -6.37
N LYS A 23 -10.32 4.39 -7.18
CA LYS A 23 -11.02 4.14 -8.43
C LYS A 23 -11.58 2.72 -8.45
N ASP A 24 -12.89 2.59 -8.64
CA ASP A 24 -13.56 1.32 -8.88
C ASP A 24 -13.15 0.77 -10.26
N LEU A 25 -12.71 -0.49 -10.29
CA LEU A 25 -12.36 -1.23 -11.52
C LEU A 25 -13.42 -2.28 -11.89
N GLY A 26 -14.49 -2.41 -11.09
CA GLY A 26 -15.55 -3.41 -11.22
C GLY A 26 -15.20 -4.73 -10.53
N ASN A 27 -16.19 -5.63 -10.43
CA ASN A 27 -16.04 -6.96 -9.82
C ASN A 27 -15.47 -6.95 -8.40
N SER A 28 -15.82 -5.93 -7.61
CA SER A 28 -15.29 -5.74 -6.26
C SER A 28 -13.76 -5.52 -6.22
N VAL A 29 -13.18 -5.01 -7.31
CA VAL A 29 -11.76 -4.66 -7.42
C VAL A 29 -11.61 -3.14 -7.42
N TYR A 30 -10.73 -2.63 -6.56
CA TYR A 30 -10.46 -1.20 -6.42
C TYR A 30 -8.97 -0.90 -6.61
N LEU A 31 -8.68 0.15 -7.36
CA LEU A 31 -7.37 0.80 -7.39
C LEU A 31 -7.32 1.86 -6.30
N VAL A 32 -6.43 1.71 -5.34
CA VAL A 32 -6.21 2.68 -4.26
C VAL A 32 -4.79 3.20 -4.35
N THR A 33 -4.61 4.52 -4.38
CA THR A 33 -3.29 5.14 -4.49
C THR A 33 -3.12 6.26 -3.48
N TRP A 34 -1.92 6.40 -2.92
CA TRP A 34 -1.53 7.54 -2.10
C TRP A 34 -0.02 7.78 -2.20
N GLN A 35 0.41 8.89 -1.60
CA GLN A 35 1.82 9.17 -1.36
C GLN A 35 2.02 9.28 0.15
N GLU A 36 3.05 8.61 0.67
CA GLU A 36 3.47 8.71 2.07
C GLU A 36 4.16 10.05 2.32
N ALA A 37 4.18 10.51 3.57
CA ALA A 37 4.85 11.74 3.96
C ALA A 37 6.36 11.73 3.63
N SER A 38 6.99 10.55 3.63
CA SER A 38 8.39 10.34 3.26
C SER A 38 8.65 10.37 1.74
N GLY A 39 7.59 10.39 0.92
CA GLY A 39 7.64 10.62 -0.52
C GLY A 39 7.40 9.38 -1.38
N GLU A 40 7.33 8.20 -0.79
CA GLU A 40 7.01 6.94 -1.45
C GLU A 40 5.60 6.98 -2.06
N ALA A 41 5.49 6.52 -3.32
CA ALA A 41 4.21 6.37 -3.99
C ALA A 41 3.73 4.93 -3.84
N VAL A 42 2.52 4.75 -3.31
CA VAL A 42 1.91 3.44 -3.08
C VAL A 42 0.70 3.25 -3.98
N VAL A 43 0.63 2.07 -4.60
CA VAL A 43 -0.50 1.63 -5.42
C VAL A 43 -0.96 0.26 -4.93
N HIS A 44 -2.23 0.17 -4.59
CA HIS A 44 -2.93 -1.05 -4.24
C HIS A 44 -3.94 -1.42 -5.32
N ILE A 45 -4.01 -2.72 -5.60
CA ILE A 45 -5.20 -3.36 -6.19
C ILE A 45 -5.82 -4.20 -5.09
N GLU A 46 -7.02 -3.83 -4.66
CA GLU A 46 -7.77 -4.50 -3.60
C GLU A 46 -8.92 -5.29 -4.25
N ASP A 47 -8.81 -6.61 -4.26
CA ASP A 47 -9.85 -7.53 -4.75
C ASP A 47 -10.63 -8.09 -3.55
N PHE A 48 -11.78 -7.47 -3.27
CA PHE A 48 -12.67 -7.88 -2.18
C PHE A 48 -13.42 -9.18 -2.49
N GLY A 49 -13.53 -9.58 -3.77
CA GLY A 49 -14.13 -10.85 -4.15
C GLY A 49 -13.24 -12.04 -3.80
N ALA A 50 -11.92 -11.87 -3.94
CA ALA A 50 -10.90 -12.87 -3.62
C ALA A 50 -10.30 -12.71 -2.20
N GLY A 51 -10.52 -11.56 -1.55
CA GLY A 51 -9.87 -11.21 -0.28
C GLY A 51 -8.36 -11.03 -0.46
N GLN A 52 -7.92 -10.50 -1.61
CA GLN A 52 -6.50 -10.34 -1.97
C GLN A 52 -6.14 -8.88 -2.20
N ILE A 53 -4.94 -8.50 -1.77
CA ILE A 53 -4.36 -7.20 -2.04
C ILE A 53 -3.04 -7.38 -2.79
N TYR A 54 -2.81 -6.49 -3.75
CA TYR A 54 -1.56 -6.40 -4.49
C TYR A 54 -1.00 -5.00 -4.32
N THR A 55 0.18 -4.90 -3.74
CA THR A 55 0.82 -3.64 -3.35
C THR A 55 2.05 -3.38 -4.19
N HIS A 56 2.19 -2.16 -4.69
CA HIS A 56 3.38 -1.67 -5.35
C HIS A 56 3.81 -0.38 -4.66
N ILE A 57 5.08 -0.31 -4.26
CA ILE A 57 5.68 0.88 -3.63
C ILE A 57 6.86 1.31 -4.49
N VAL A 58 6.86 2.58 -4.90
CA VAL A 58 7.95 3.17 -5.68
C VAL A 58 8.59 4.30 -4.88
N TRP A 59 9.91 4.29 -4.80
CA TRP A 59 10.69 5.33 -4.12
C TRP A 59 11.99 5.62 -4.85
N TRP A 60 12.58 6.79 -4.60
CA TRP A 60 13.91 7.12 -5.09
C TRP A 60 14.97 6.72 -4.07
N ASP A 61 15.84 5.77 -4.42
CA ASP A 61 16.98 5.40 -3.59
C ASP A 61 18.16 6.33 -3.92
N THR A 62 18.55 7.15 -2.94
CA THR A 62 19.60 8.16 -3.11
C THR A 62 20.98 7.53 -3.24
N ASP A 63 21.23 6.40 -2.57
CA ASP A 63 22.52 5.71 -2.62
C ASP A 63 22.71 5.01 -3.96
N LYS A 64 21.66 4.34 -4.44
CA LYS A 64 21.64 3.70 -5.77
C LYS A 64 21.36 4.67 -6.91
N LYS A 65 21.03 5.93 -6.62
CA LYS A 65 20.65 6.98 -7.57
C LYS A 65 19.63 6.50 -8.61
N SER A 66 18.62 5.75 -8.16
CA SER A 66 17.63 5.13 -9.05
C SER A 66 16.31 4.92 -8.35
N ALA A 67 15.23 4.90 -9.15
CA ALA A 67 13.93 4.47 -8.67
C ALA A 67 13.96 2.98 -8.32
N GLN A 68 13.45 2.64 -7.15
CA GLN A 68 13.25 1.27 -6.70
C GLN A 68 11.76 0.95 -6.73
N LEU A 69 11.45 -0.34 -6.86
CA LEU A 69 10.11 -0.88 -6.82
C LEU A 69 10.10 -2.04 -5.83
N MET A 70 9.17 -2.01 -4.89
CA MET A 70 8.78 -3.15 -4.08
C MET A 70 7.39 -3.58 -4.51
N THR A 71 7.20 -4.89 -4.66
CA THR A 71 5.91 -5.49 -4.91
C THR A 71 5.61 -6.50 -3.82
N ASP A 72 4.41 -6.46 -3.29
CA ASP A 72 3.91 -7.45 -2.35
C ASP A 72 2.47 -7.86 -2.72
N HIS A 73 2.05 -9.03 -2.26
CA HIS A 73 0.66 -9.48 -2.41
C HIS A 73 0.30 -10.45 -1.30
N GLY A 74 -0.96 -10.43 -0.89
CA GLY A 74 -1.41 -11.33 0.16
C GLY A 74 -2.88 -11.20 0.49
N PRO A 75 -3.35 -12.04 1.44
CA PRO A 75 -4.71 -11.93 1.93
C PRO A 75 -4.89 -10.61 2.67
N PHE A 76 -6.08 -10.01 2.55
CA PHE A 76 -6.48 -8.90 3.41
C PHE A 76 -7.89 -9.11 3.94
N THR A 77 -8.14 -8.53 5.10
CA THR A 77 -9.46 -8.50 5.74
C THR A 77 -9.81 -7.06 6.02
N GLN A 78 -10.99 -6.63 5.56
CA GLN A 78 -11.54 -5.35 5.97
C GLN A 78 -12.06 -5.47 7.41
N ILE A 79 -11.61 -4.56 8.27
CA ILE A 79 -11.98 -4.48 9.69
C ILE A 79 -12.95 -3.31 9.94
#